data_AF-A0A5J4RQ94-F1
#
_entry.id   AF-A0A5J4RQ94-F1
#
_cell.length_a   1.000
_cell.length_b   1.000
_cell.length_c   1.000
_cell.angle_alpha   90.00
_cell.angle_beta   90.00
_cell.angle_gamma   90.00
#
_symmetry.space_group_name_H-M   'P 1'
#
loop_
_entity.id
_entity.type
_entity.pdbx_description
1 polymer ?
#
loop_
_entity_poly.entity_id
_entity_poly.type
_entity_poly.pdbx_seq_one_letter_code
_entity_poly.pdbx_strand_id
1 'polypeptide(L)'
;MAKKKIKPDYSSYLAHFTTDREPRVYDSSNPVLPHTTNKSALNRLISILSSKTIYASSMPWTKQNCVPFTECPWTSLLTHAEIYSSYGLGFTKEFIFNNGGAPVFYVRADRWNDADWKSNFCFVTPFWPSYRKQREVVRDKIRFSSEVDYSHEREWRVPQNLSFDYSDLSFVIVKQYDDIARIGTSIINAIGGGGNFDYG
;
A
#
# COMPACT_ATOMS: atom_id res chain seq x y z
N MET A 1 -11.48 1.34 34.17
CA MET A 1 -12.05 2.30 33.21
C MET A 1 -12.28 1.58 31.89
N ALA A 2 -13.50 1.58 31.34
CA ALA A 2 -13.75 0.98 30.03
C ALA A 2 -13.06 1.84 28.94
N LYS A 3 -12.21 1.23 28.09
CA LYS A 3 -11.64 1.91 26.92
C LYS A 3 -12.80 2.44 26.07
N LYS A 4 -12.87 3.76 25.88
CA LYS A 4 -13.82 4.41 24.96
C LYS A 4 -13.65 3.78 23.59
N LYS A 5 -14.68 3.09 23.08
CA LYS A 5 -14.68 2.57 21.71
C LYS A 5 -14.69 3.77 20.76
N ILE A 6 -13.54 4.07 20.16
CA ILE A 6 -13.42 5.08 19.10
C ILE A 6 -13.85 4.40 17.81
N LYS A 7 -14.86 4.94 17.13
CA LYS A 7 -15.25 4.48 15.80
C LYS A 7 -14.14 4.88 14.82
N PRO A 8 -13.46 3.95 14.14
CA PRO A 8 -12.55 4.30 13.06
C PRO A 8 -13.34 4.95 11.91
N ASP A 9 -12.71 5.82 11.11
CA ASP A 9 -13.37 6.44 9.94
C ASP A 9 -14.01 5.37 9.03
N TYR A 10 -13.20 4.38 8.61
CA TYR A 10 -13.69 3.21 7.89
C TYR A 10 -13.19 1.88 8.48
N SER A 11 -11.88 1.76 8.70
CA SER A 11 -11.24 0.56 9.25
C SER A 11 -10.17 0.93 10.28
N SER A 12 -9.92 0.03 11.22
CA SER A 12 -8.75 0.09 12.11
C SER A 12 -7.47 -0.39 11.44
N TYR A 13 -7.57 -0.92 10.22
CA TYR A 13 -6.49 -1.61 9.51
C TYR A 13 -6.19 -0.96 8.16
N LEU A 14 -4.95 -1.15 7.73
CA LEU A 14 -4.41 -0.75 6.45
C LEU A 14 -3.79 -1.97 5.78
N ALA A 15 -3.96 -2.10 4.47
CA ALA A 15 -3.44 -3.24 3.71
C ALA A 15 -2.38 -2.80 2.69
N HIS A 16 -1.28 -3.53 2.62
CA HIS A 16 -0.32 -3.47 1.52
C HIS A 16 -0.54 -4.67 0.60
N PHE A 17 -0.89 -4.40 -0.65
CA PHE A 17 -1.07 -5.44 -1.66
C PHE A 17 0.20 -5.62 -2.50
N THR A 18 0.55 -6.87 -2.74
CA THR A 18 1.53 -7.23 -3.78
C THR A 18 0.85 -7.20 -5.14
N THR A 19 1.53 -7.32 -6.27
CA THR A 19 0.87 -7.37 -7.60
C THR A 19 1.73 -8.16 -8.58
N ASP A 20 1.13 -8.73 -9.62
CA ASP A 20 1.86 -9.35 -10.74
C ASP A 20 2.40 -8.31 -11.73
N ARG A 21 1.95 -7.05 -11.62
CA ARG A 21 2.42 -5.96 -12.48
C ARG A 21 3.91 -5.69 -12.24
N GLU A 22 4.64 -5.36 -13.30
CA GLU A 22 5.99 -4.83 -13.15
C GLU A 22 5.95 -3.52 -12.34
N PRO A 23 6.94 -3.31 -11.43
CA PRO A 23 6.98 -2.11 -10.62
C PRO A 23 7.12 -0.88 -11.53
N ARG A 24 6.28 0.14 -11.31
CA ARG A 24 6.39 1.41 -12.03
C ARG A 24 7.57 2.19 -11.49
N VAL A 25 8.74 1.95 -12.07
CA VAL A 25 10.00 2.62 -11.72
C VAL A 25 10.42 3.56 -12.85
N TYR A 26 11.00 4.70 -12.47
CA TYR A 26 11.53 5.70 -13.40
C TYR A 26 13.06 5.62 -13.53
N ASP A 27 13.68 4.81 -12.68
CA ASP A 27 15.12 4.66 -12.54
C ASP A 27 15.44 3.19 -12.24
N SER A 28 16.49 2.65 -12.87
CA SER A 28 17.00 1.31 -12.62
C SER A 28 17.66 1.17 -11.24
N SER A 29 17.97 2.28 -10.56
CA SER A 29 18.46 2.28 -9.18
C SER A 29 17.34 2.20 -8.13
N ASN A 30 16.08 2.02 -8.53
CA ASN A 30 14.97 1.98 -7.58
C ASN A 30 15.13 0.78 -6.61
N PRO A 31 15.10 1.01 -5.28
CA PRO A 31 15.43 0.00 -4.29
C PRO A 31 14.45 -1.19 -4.28
N VAL A 32 13.26 -1.06 -4.87
CA VAL A 32 12.28 -2.15 -4.92
C VAL A 32 12.64 -3.23 -5.95
N LEU A 33 13.40 -2.88 -6.99
CA LEU A 33 13.63 -3.74 -8.17
C LEU A 33 14.24 -5.11 -7.82
N PRO A 34 15.32 -5.20 -7.01
CA PRO A 34 15.90 -6.49 -6.64
C PRO A 34 14.91 -7.42 -5.92
N HIS A 35 13.85 -6.85 -5.33
CA HIS A 35 12.89 -7.59 -4.52
C HIS A 35 11.61 -7.94 -5.28
N THR A 36 11.27 -7.25 -6.38
CA THR A 36 9.98 -7.41 -7.08
C THR A 36 10.08 -7.86 -8.54
N THR A 37 11.19 -7.57 -9.24
CA THR A 37 11.32 -7.87 -10.67
C THR A 37 11.22 -9.38 -10.95
N ASN A 38 10.44 -9.76 -11.98
CA ASN A 38 10.20 -11.16 -12.37
C ASN A 38 9.58 -12.06 -11.27
N LYS A 39 8.97 -11.48 -10.24
CA LYS A 39 8.23 -12.23 -9.21
C LYS A 39 6.74 -12.01 -9.37
N SER A 40 5.97 -13.10 -9.29
CA SER A 40 4.52 -13.05 -9.13
C SER A 40 4.11 -12.39 -7.80
N ALA A 41 2.87 -11.95 -7.69
CA ALA A 41 2.28 -11.37 -6.49
C ALA A 41 2.50 -12.28 -5.26
N LEU A 42 2.22 -13.58 -5.40
CA LEU A 42 2.47 -14.56 -4.34
C LEU A 42 3.96 -14.65 -3.97
N ASN A 43 4.86 -14.72 -4.94
CA ASN A 43 6.30 -14.78 -4.64
C ASN A 43 6.82 -13.49 -4.00
N ARG A 44 6.21 -12.33 -4.32
CA ARG A 44 6.47 -11.06 -3.62
C ARG A 44 5.98 -11.13 -2.17
N LEU A 45 4.78 -11.65 -1.94
CA LEU A 45 4.23 -11.84 -0.59
C LEU A 45 5.14 -12.74 0.25
N ILE A 46 5.54 -13.89 -0.29
CA ILE A 46 6.49 -14.81 0.35
C ILE A 46 7.82 -14.10 0.66
N SER A 47 8.36 -13.34 -0.30
CA SER A 47 9.59 -12.57 -0.10
C SER A 47 9.48 -11.55 1.05
N ILE A 48 8.35 -10.85 1.14
CA ILE A 48 8.07 -9.90 2.23
C ILE A 48 7.95 -10.65 3.56
N LEU A 49 7.21 -11.75 3.63
CA LEU A 49 7.02 -12.54 4.84
C LEU A 49 8.34 -13.17 5.35
N SER A 50 9.19 -13.63 4.44
CA SER A 50 10.51 -14.20 4.79
C SER A 50 11.50 -13.15 5.26
N SER A 51 11.53 -11.98 4.61
CA SER A 51 12.44 -10.88 4.97
C SER A 51 11.88 -9.97 6.07
N LYS A 52 10.60 -10.12 6.40
CA LYS A 52 9.83 -9.25 7.29
C LYS A 52 9.97 -7.76 6.98
N THR A 53 10.10 -7.44 5.70
CA THR A 53 10.34 -6.06 5.24
C THR A 53 9.55 -5.78 3.96
N ILE A 54 8.84 -4.65 3.96
CA ILE A 54 8.27 -4.07 2.76
C ILE A 54 9.18 -2.94 2.30
N TYR A 55 9.76 -3.09 1.11
CA TYR A 55 10.68 -2.11 0.54
C TYR A 55 9.91 -0.93 -0.06
N ALA A 56 10.33 0.28 0.29
CA ALA A 56 9.79 1.51 -0.25
C ALA A 56 10.13 1.62 -1.73
N SER A 57 9.20 2.16 -2.53
CA SER A 57 9.38 2.37 -3.97
C SER A 57 9.16 3.84 -4.32
N SER A 58 9.85 4.33 -5.35
CA SER A 58 9.73 5.72 -5.79
C SER A 58 8.34 6.04 -6.34
N MET A 59 7.70 7.08 -5.79
CA MET A 59 6.39 7.55 -6.23
C MET A 59 6.45 8.24 -7.61
N PRO A 60 5.43 8.07 -8.48
CA PRO A 60 5.37 8.68 -9.81
C PRO A 60 5.65 10.17 -9.92
N TRP A 61 5.10 10.94 -8.99
CA TRP A 61 5.00 12.39 -9.12
C TRP A 61 6.13 13.11 -8.38
N THR A 62 6.53 12.56 -7.24
CA THR A 62 7.45 13.20 -6.31
C THR A 62 8.81 12.52 -6.27
N LYS A 63 8.92 11.31 -6.84
CA LYS A 63 10.12 10.46 -6.83
C LYS A 63 10.63 10.08 -5.44
N GLN A 64 9.89 10.42 -4.38
CA GLN A 64 10.21 9.98 -3.02
C GLN A 64 9.87 8.51 -2.85
N ASN A 65 10.67 7.81 -2.06
CA ASN A 65 10.43 6.40 -1.77
C ASN A 65 9.40 6.29 -0.65
N CYS A 66 8.35 5.51 -0.88
CA CYS A 66 7.33 5.23 0.13
C CYS A 66 6.84 3.78 0.02
N VAL A 67 6.33 3.24 1.13
CA VAL A 67 5.49 2.04 1.14
C VAL A 67 4.03 2.47 1.15
N PRO A 68 3.24 2.16 0.10
CA PRO A 68 1.83 2.51 0.05
C PRO A 68 0.95 1.45 0.74
N PHE A 69 -0.14 1.93 1.34
CA PHE A 69 -1.19 1.13 1.96
C PHE A 69 -2.55 1.68 1.55
N THR A 70 -3.57 0.83 1.54
CA THR A 70 -4.96 1.23 1.32
C THR A 70 -5.81 0.99 2.56
N GLU A 71 -6.65 1.97 2.90
CA GLU A 71 -7.74 1.77 3.85
C GLU A 71 -8.99 1.26 3.11
N CYS A 72 -9.09 -0.04 2.93
CA CYS A 72 -10.24 -0.65 2.25
C CYS A 72 -11.29 -1.16 3.25
N PRO A 73 -12.57 -0.73 3.18
CA PRO A 73 -13.67 -1.50 3.79
C PRO A 73 -13.70 -2.91 3.18
N TRP A 74 -14.16 -3.91 3.95
CA TRP A 74 -14.15 -5.31 3.53
C TRP A 74 -14.80 -5.57 2.16
N THR A 75 -15.83 -4.80 1.81
CA THR A 75 -16.48 -4.84 0.49
C THR A 75 -15.59 -4.31 -0.63
N SER A 76 -14.85 -3.23 -0.39
CA SER A 76 -13.83 -2.72 -1.33
C SER A 76 -12.58 -3.60 -1.35
N LEU A 77 -12.26 -4.30 -0.26
CA LEU A 77 -11.15 -5.26 -0.20
C LEU A 77 -11.35 -6.40 -1.20
N LEU A 78 -12.58 -6.93 -1.30
CA LEU A 78 -12.93 -7.98 -2.28
C LEU A 78 -12.77 -7.48 -3.73
N THR A 79 -13.38 -6.34 -4.05
CA THR A 79 -13.25 -5.73 -5.40
C THR A 79 -11.80 -5.33 -5.72
N HIS A 80 -11.04 -4.84 -4.74
CA HIS A 80 -9.63 -4.49 -4.91
C HIS A 80 -8.77 -5.75 -5.08
N ALA A 81 -9.10 -6.84 -4.37
CA ALA A 81 -8.44 -8.13 -4.52
C ALA A 81 -8.70 -8.79 -5.89
N GLU A 82 -9.87 -8.53 -6.49
CA GLU A 82 -10.21 -8.94 -7.85
C GLU A 82 -9.48 -8.10 -8.93
N ILE A 83 -9.31 -6.79 -8.73
CA ILE A 83 -8.78 -5.86 -9.75
C ILE A 83 -7.26 -5.67 -9.68
N TYR A 84 -6.69 -5.61 -8.48
CA TYR A 84 -5.30 -5.17 -8.27
C TYR A 84 -4.38 -6.31 -7.85
N SER A 85 -4.79 -7.11 -6.86
CA SER A 85 -4.11 -8.34 -6.46
C SER A 85 -4.82 -9.07 -5.34
N SER A 86 -4.86 -10.39 -5.44
CA SER A 86 -5.44 -11.25 -4.42
C SER A 86 -4.49 -11.57 -3.24
N TYR A 87 -3.36 -10.86 -3.10
CA TYR A 87 -2.35 -11.12 -2.08
C TYR A 87 -1.86 -9.85 -1.37
N GLY A 88 -1.82 -9.87 -0.03
CA GLY A 88 -1.41 -8.70 0.75
C GLY A 88 -1.24 -8.95 2.24
N LEU A 89 -0.82 -7.90 2.96
CA LEU A 89 -0.58 -7.90 4.40
C LEU A 89 -1.37 -6.76 5.07
N GLY A 90 -1.99 -7.06 6.19
CA GLY A 90 -2.74 -6.10 7.00
C GLY A 90 -2.02 -5.70 8.26
N PHE A 91 -2.03 -4.41 8.58
CA PHE A 91 -1.48 -3.83 9.81
C PHE A 91 -2.51 -2.93 10.49
N THR A 92 -2.36 -2.71 11.79
CA THR A 92 -3.16 -1.70 12.50
C THR A 92 -2.71 -0.30 12.08
N LYS A 93 -3.64 0.65 12.07
CA LYS A 93 -3.31 2.07 11.88
C LYS A 93 -2.34 2.59 12.93
N GLU A 94 -2.44 2.09 14.16
CA GLU A 94 -1.51 2.43 15.24
C GLU A 94 -0.07 2.03 14.88
N PHE A 95 0.14 0.80 14.42
CA PHE A 95 1.46 0.34 13.97
C PHE A 95 1.99 1.20 12.82
N ILE A 96 1.17 1.45 11.79
CA ILE A 96 1.59 2.25 10.64
C ILE A 96 1.91 3.69 11.04
N PHE A 97 1.09 4.31 11.87
CA PHE A 97 1.31 5.69 12.35
C PHE A 97 2.58 5.79 13.19
N ASN A 98 2.82 4.83 14.09
CA ASN A 98 4.03 4.80 14.91
C ASN A 98 5.30 4.57 14.09
N ASN A 99 5.18 4.01 12.88
CA ASN A 99 6.28 3.89 11.92
C ASN A 99 6.41 5.11 10.99
N GLY A 100 5.79 6.25 11.32
CA GLY A 100 5.85 7.48 10.53
C GLY A 100 4.90 7.49 9.34
N GLY A 101 3.94 6.56 9.30
CA GLY A 101 2.94 6.50 8.26
C GLY A 101 1.81 7.51 8.46
N ALA A 102 1.26 8.02 7.36
CA ALA A 102 0.17 8.97 7.38
C ALA A 102 -0.74 8.84 6.14
N PRO A 103 -2.00 9.34 6.22
CA PRO A 103 -2.86 9.49 5.04
C PRO A 103 -2.23 10.39 3.99
N VAL A 104 -2.51 10.08 2.71
CA VAL A 104 -2.07 10.91 1.58
C VAL A 104 -2.99 12.11 1.39
N PHE A 105 -2.40 13.28 1.16
CA PHE A 105 -3.08 14.49 0.70
C PHE A 105 -3.31 14.42 -0.81
N TYR A 106 -4.58 14.41 -1.20
CA TYR A 106 -5.00 14.54 -2.60
C TYR A 106 -5.12 16.02 -2.96
N VAL A 107 -4.13 16.52 -3.69
CA VAL A 107 -4.03 17.95 -4.05
C VAL A 107 -4.51 18.12 -5.47
N ARG A 108 -5.51 18.98 -5.71
CA ARG A 108 -5.94 19.27 -7.08
C ARG A 108 -4.75 19.72 -7.92
N ALA A 109 -4.61 19.16 -9.12
CA ALA A 109 -3.43 19.40 -9.96
C ALA A 109 -3.20 20.90 -10.28
N ASP A 110 -4.28 21.68 -10.40
CA ASP A 110 -4.23 23.13 -10.64
C ASP A 110 -3.78 23.96 -9.42
N ARG A 111 -3.82 23.37 -8.22
CA ARG A 111 -3.36 23.97 -6.96
C ARG A 111 -2.04 23.39 -6.47
N TRP A 112 -1.37 22.55 -7.27
CA TRP A 112 -0.13 21.89 -6.87
C TRP A 112 0.96 22.88 -6.43
N ASN A 113 1.03 24.04 -7.08
CA ASN A 113 2.06 25.05 -6.81
C ASN A 113 1.66 26.05 -5.70
N ASP A 114 0.50 25.89 -5.06
CA ASP A 114 0.04 26.77 -3.98
C ASP A 114 0.85 26.59 -2.68
N ALA A 115 1.62 25.51 -2.56
CA ALA A 115 2.44 25.19 -1.39
C ALA A 115 3.76 24.52 -1.77
N ASP A 116 4.77 24.63 -0.91
CA ASP A 116 6.00 23.84 -1.01
C ASP A 116 5.79 22.47 -0.34
N TRP A 117 5.66 21.43 -1.17
CA TRP A 117 5.44 20.07 -0.71
C TRP A 117 6.72 19.29 -0.44
N LYS A 118 7.92 19.88 -0.61
CA LYS A 118 9.19 19.12 -0.55
C LYS A 118 9.34 18.27 0.71
N SER A 119 8.97 18.80 1.87
CA SER A 119 9.02 18.08 3.15
C SER A 119 7.97 16.98 3.30
N ASN A 120 6.92 17.01 2.47
CA ASN A 120 5.77 16.11 2.53
C ASN A 120 5.60 15.32 1.23
N PHE A 121 6.61 15.25 0.37
CA PHE A 121 6.50 14.64 -0.95
C PHE A 121 6.13 13.15 -0.92
N CYS A 122 6.39 12.47 0.19
CA CYS A 122 5.88 11.12 0.38
C CYS A 122 4.34 11.11 0.52
N PHE A 123 3.74 12.10 1.17
CA PHE A 123 2.33 12.12 1.55
C PHE A 123 1.43 12.93 0.62
N VAL A 124 1.86 13.24 -0.61
CA VAL A 124 1.05 14.03 -1.55
C VAL A 124 0.87 13.27 -2.86
N THR A 125 -0.31 13.41 -3.44
CA THR A 125 -0.64 12.92 -4.79
C THR A 125 -1.49 13.95 -5.51
N PRO A 126 -1.24 14.21 -6.80
CA PRO A 126 -2.12 15.05 -7.58
C PRO A 126 -3.49 14.38 -7.73
N PHE A 127 -4.55 15.16 -7.67
CA PHE A 127 -5.92 14.75 -7.89
C PHE A 127 -6.46 15.42 -9.14
N TRP A 128 -6.77 14.62 -10.15
CA TRP A 128 -7.16 15.05 -11.49
C TRP A 128 -8.15 14.08 -12.15
N PRO A 129 -9.41 14.04 -11.68
CA PRO A 129 -10.40 13.05 -12.11
C PRO A 129 -10.93 13.31 -13.53
N SER A 130 -11.51 12.30 -14.18
CA SER A 130 -12.15 12.40 -15.50
C SER A 130 -13.30 13.39 -15.57
N TYR A 131 -14.08 13.53 -14.50
CA TYR A 131 -15.23 14.45 -14.44
C TYR A 131 -14.86 15.93 -14.29
N ARG A 132 -13.56 16.28 -14.30
CA ARG A 132 -13.11 17.68 -14.32
C ARG A 132 -13.55 18.39 -15.61
N LYS A 133 -13.74 19.72 -15.55
CA LYS A 133 -14.06 20.51 -16.75
C LYS A 133 -12.86 20.48 -17.74
N GLN A 134 -13.05 19.88 -18.91
CA GLN A 134 -12.01 19.71 -19.93
C GLN A 134 -11.43 21.02 -20.50
N ARG A 135 -12.12 22.16 -20.32
CA ARG A 135 -11.76 23.45 -20.94
C ARG A 135 -10.77 24.32 -20.14
N GLU A 136 -10.44 23.95 -18.91
CA GLU A 136 -9.47 24.69 -18.06
C GLU A 136 -8.11 23.98 -17.97
N VAL A 137 -7.74 23.20 -18.98
CA VAL A 137 -6.34 22.77 -19.12
C VAL A 137 -5.54 23.99 -19.50
N VAL A 138 -5.12 24.77 -18.50
CA VAL A 138 -4.02 25.73 -18.63
C VAL A 138 -2.78 24.87 -18.90
N ARG A 139 -2.57 24.53 -20.18
CA ARG A 139 -1.52 23.64 -20.68
C ARG A 139 -0.13 24.08 -20.21
N ASP A 140 0.00 25.34 -19.81
CA ASP A 140 1.27 25.94 -19.41
C ASP A 140 1.53 25.93 -17.89
N LYS A 141 0.53 25.56 -17.05
CA LYS A 141 0.69 25.53 -15.58
C LYS A 141 0.48 24.16 -14.94
N ILE A 142 -0.17 23.23 -15.65
CA ILE A 142 -0.54 21.92 -15.10
C ILE A 142 0.46 20.87 -15.57
N ARG A 143 1.27 20.37 -14.63
CA ARG A 143 2.31 19.35 -14.89
C ARG A 143 1.75 17.95 -15.18
N PHE A 144 0.45 17.73 -14.95
CA PHE A 144 -0.20 16.43 -14.96
C PHE A 144 -1.25 16.37 -16.09
N SER A 145 -0.94 15.67 -17.18
CA SER A 145 -1.82 15.59 -18.37
C SER A 145 -2.78 14.40 -18.36
N SER A 146 -2.49 13.36 -17.56
CA SER A 146 -3.31 12.16 -17.41
C SER A 146 -4.35 12.29 -16.30
N GLU A 147 -5.39 11.45 -16.36
CA GLU A 147 -6.30 11.25 -15.23
C GLU A 147 -5.55 10.67 -14.03
N VAL A 148 -5.83 11.22 -12.85
CA VAL A 148 -5.28 10.75 -11.57
C VAL A 148 -6.39 10.80 -10.52
N ASP A 149 -7.04 9.68 -10.26
CA ASP A 149 -8.03 9.55 -9.19
C ASP A 149 -7.86 8.23 -8.43
N TYR A 150 -7.13 8.33 -7.31
CA TYR A 150 -6.96 7.23 -6.36
C TYR A 150 -7.67 7.53 -5.04
N SER A 151 -8.60 8.49 -5.01
CA SER A 151 -9.26 8.93 -3.76
C SER A 151 -10.05 7.81 -3.08
N HIS A 152 -10.56 6.87 -3.88
CA HIS A 152 -11.23 5.66 -3.42
C HIS A 152 -10.32 4.69 -2.66
N GLU A 153 -9.01 4.73 -2.90
CA GLU A 153 -8.04 3.85 -2.21
C GLU A 153 -7.77 4.31 -0.78
N ARG A 154 -8.12 5.56 -0.43
CA ARG A 154 -7.84 6.17 0.88
C ARG A 154 -6.40 5.87 1.31
N GLU A 155 -5.47 6.22 0.44
CA GLU A 155 -4.09 5.79 0.52
C GLU A 155 -3.40 6.32 1.79
N TRP A 156 -2.61 5.47 2.43
CA TRP A 156 -1.63 5.82 3.45
C TRP A 156 -0.25 5.47 2.94
N ARG A 157 0.78 6.18 3.41
CA ARG A 157 2.17 5.90 3.04
C ARG A 157 3.08 5.93 4.25
N VAL A 158 4.18 5.18 4.17
CA VAL A 158 5.32 5.25 5.10
C VAL A 158 6.55 5.69 4.29
N PRO A 159 7.30 6.73 4.69
CA PRO A 159 8.40 7.31 3.91
C PRO A 159 9.72 6.51 3.93
N GLN A 160 9.68 5.25 4.35
CA GLN A 160 10.83 4.37 4.44
C GLN A 160 10.40 2.90 4.28
N ASN A 161 11.38 2.00 4.18
CA ASN A 161 11.11 0.57 4.27
C ASN A 161 10.40 0.27 5.59
N LEU A 162 9.37 -0.57 5.54
CA LEU A 162 8.65 -1.00 6.72
C LEU A 162 9.13 -2.38 7.14
N SER A 163 9.89 -2.44 8.24
CA SER A 163 10.21 -3.69 8.93
C SER A 163 9.14 -4.00 9.97
N PHE A 164 8.85 -5.28 10.19
CA PHE A 164 7.81 -5.73 11.11
C PHE A 164 8.16 -7.09 11.72
N ASP A 165 7.46 -7.48 12.77
CA ASP A 165 7.40 -8.86 13.25
C ASP A 165 6.05 -9.48 12.93
N TYR A 166 5.96 -10.82 12.97
CA TYR A 166 4.69 -11.50 12.67
C TYR A 166 3.57 -11.11 13.65
N SER A 167 3.91 -10.66 14.87
CA SER A 167 2.95 -10.12 15.83
C SER A 167 2.34 -8.77 15.43
N ASP A 168 2.97 -8.04 14.50
CA ASP A 168 2.44 -6.78 13.98
C ASP A 168 1.42 -6.99 12.85
N LEU A 169 1.41 -8.19 12.25
CA LEU A 169 0.45 -8.56 11.23
C LEU A 169 -0.93 -8.78 11.86
N SER A 170 -1.91 -8.03 11.36
CA SER A 170 -3.32 -8.23 11.71
C SER A 170 -3.98 -9.30 10.86
N PHE A 171 -3.53 -9.46 9.62
CA PHE A 171 -4.01 -10.51 8.69
C PHE A 171 -3.07 -10.66 7.49
N VAL A 172 -3.19 -11.81 6.82
CA VAL A 172 -2.57 -12.09 5.51
C VAL A 172 -3.70 -12.39 4.53
N ILE A 173 -3.62 -11.81 3.33
CA ILE A 173 -4.57 -12.04 2.25
C ILE A 173 -3.91 -12.97 1.24
N VAL A 174 -4.61 -14.04 0.88
CA VAL A 174 -4.23 -14.99 -0.16
C VAL A 174 -5.40 -15.21 -1.11
N LYS A 175 -5.10 -15.59 -2.36
CA LYS A 175 -6.13 -15.79 -3.40
C LYS A 175 -7.02 -16.99 -3.11
N GLN A 176 -6.40 -18.08 -2.67
CA GLN A 176 -7.05 -19.36 -2.37
C GLN A 176 -6.32 -20.01 -1.19
N TYR A 177 -7.03 -20.88 -0.47
CA TYR A 177 -6.51 -21.54 0.71
C TYR A 177 -5.22 -22.32 0.42
N ASP A 178 -5.14 -23.00 -0.72
CA ASP A 178 -3.98 -23.81 -1.11
C ASP A 178 -2.68 -23.00 -1.27
N ASP A 179 -2.77 -21.68 -1.49
CA ASP A 179 -1.57 -20.83 -1.56
C ASP A 179 -0.89 -20.67 -0.20
N ILE A 180 -1.60 -20.95 0.91
CA ILE A 180 -1.03 -20.96 2.27
C ILE A 180 0.10 -22.00 2.35
N ALA A 181 -0.08 -23.18 1.75
CA ALA A 181 0.94 -24.22 1.72
C ALA A 181 2.24 -23.75 1.05
N ARG A 182 2.14 -22.83 0.09
CA ARG A 182 3.29 -22.27 -0.64
C ARG A 182 4.05 -21.21 0.16
N ILE A 183 3.43 -20.59 1.17
CA ILE A 183 4.10 -19.66 2.09
C ILE A 183 5.09 -20.41 2.99
N GLY A 184 4.78 -21.67 3.31
CA GLY A 184 5.62 -22.54 4.11
C GLY A 184 5.16 -22.59 5.58
N THR A 185 5.10 -23.81 6.11
CA THR A 185 4.52 -24.12 7.43
C THR A 185 5.19 -23.37 8.58
N SER A 186 6.50 -23.11 8.50
CA SER A 186 7.22 -22.37 9.54
C SER A 186 6.72 -20.94 9.71
N ILE A 187 6.50 -20.23 8.61
CA ILE A 187 5.98 -18.85 8.61
C ILE A 187 4.53 -18.85 9.08
N ILE A 188 3.70 -19.78 8.57
CA ILE A 188 2.30 -19.89 8.96
C ILE A 188 2.14 -20.16 10.45
N ASN A 189 2.93 -21.08 11.00
CA ASN A 189 2.91 -21.38 12.44
C ASN A 189 3.37 -20.18 13.27
N ALA A 190 4.34 -19.40 12.78
CA ALA A 190 4.82 -18.22 13.46
C ALA A 190 3.80 -17.07 13.46
N ILE A 191 2.98 -16.94 12.41
CA ILE A 191 1.87 -15.98 12.34
C ILE A 191 0.69 -16.44 13.21
N GLY A 192 0.35 -17.73 13.14
CA GLY A 192 -0.80 -18.32 13.85
C GLY A 192 -0.57 -18.60 15.34
N GLY A 193 0.63 -18.32 15.88
CA GLY A 193 0.93 -18.50 17.30
C GLY A 193 1.07 -19.96 17.74
N GLY A 194 1.67 -20.82 16.91
CA GLY A 194 2.02 -22.19 17.31
C GLY A 194 0.86 -23.18 17.44
N GLY A 195 -0.33 -22.84 16.94
CA GLY A 195 -1.37 -23.85 16.71
C GLY A 195 -0.97 -24.74 15.56
N ASN A 196 -0.83 -26.05 15.79
CA ASN A 196 -0.64 -27.04 14.73
C ASN A 196 -1.77 -26.89 13.71
N PHE A 197 -1.48 -26.31 12.54
CA PHE A 197 -2.31 -26.51 11.37
C PHE A 197 -2.00 -27.93 10.87
N ASP A 198 -2.72 -28.91 11.40
CA ASP A 198 -2.74 -30.27 10.84
C ASP A 198 -3.41 -30.18 9.46
N TYR A 199 -2.60 -30.23 8.41
CA TYR A 199 -3.07 -30.43 7.05
C TYR A 199 -3.34 -31.93 6.88
N GLY A 200 -4.53 -32.34 7.31
CA GLY A 200 -5.11 -33.66 7.00
C GLY A 200 -5.62 -33.75 5.56
#